data_AF-A0A941W7T4-F1
#
_entry.id   AF-A0A941W7T4-F1
#
_cell.length_a   1.000
_cell.length_b   1.000
_cell.length_c   1.000
_cell.angle_alpha   90.00
_cell.angle_beta   90.00
_cell.angle_gamma   90.00
#
_symmetry.space_group_name_H-M   'P 1'
#
loop_
_entity.id
_entity.type
_entity.pdbx_description
1 polymer ?
#
loop_
_entity_poly.entity_id
_entity_poly.type
_entity_poly.pdbx_seq_one_letter_code
_entity_poly.pdbx_strand_id
1 'polypeptide(L)'
;MRARLAGTPATIGEGLLSLRGAIGTPEQLRALLRQYEAAGIDEVIFVSQAGRNRHEHICESMELFAAEVMPEFAERDPELTRQKEERLEPAVEAALERREGPRSVDPEYRIAPPPAPG
;
A
#
# COMPACT_ATOMS: atom_id res chain seq x y z
N MET A 1 -9.25 25.08 -15.92
CA MET A 1 -10.47 24.25 -15.88
C MET A 1 -10.41 23.38 -14.63
N ARG A 2 -11.05 23.82 -13.53
CA ARG A 2 -11.02 23.12 -12.23
C ARG A 2 -12.11 22.05 -12.24
N ALA A 3 -11.76 20.80 -12.51
CA ALA A 3 -12.64 19.68 -12.20
C ALA A 3 -12.69 19.52 -10.68
N ARG A 4 -13.85 19.76 -10.07
CA ARG A 4 -14.11 19.32 -8.70
C ARG A 4 -14.07 17.80 -8.72
N LEU A 5 -13.08 17.22 -8.04
CA LEU A 5 -13.10 15.81 -7.65
C LEU A 5 -14.32 15.62 -6.74
N ALA A 6 -15.35 14.97 -7.27
CA ALA A 6 -16.45 14.51 -6.45
C ALA A 6 -15.92 13.36 -5.58
N GLY A 7 -15.84 13.59 -4.27
CA GLY A 7 -15.59 12.56 -3.26
C GLY A 7 -14.11 12.23 -3.04
N THR A 8 -13.47 12.94 -2.12
CA THR A 8 -12.31 12.40 -1.40
C THR A 8 -12.74 11.09 -0.72
N PRO A 9 -11.93 10.01 -0.71
CA PRO A 9 -12.32 8.69 -0.15
C PRO A 9 -12.76 8.71 1.33
N ALA A 10 -12.61 9.84 2.03
CA ALA A 10 -13.20 10.06 3.34
C ALA A 10 -14.74 10.27 3.34
N THR A 11 -15.42 10.32 2.17
CA THR A 11 -16.82 10.83 2.10
C THR A 11 -17.77 10.03 1.20
N ILE A 12 -17.65 8.70 1.12
CA ILE A 12 -18.62 7.86 0.40
C ILE A 12 -19.29 6.89 1.39
N GLY A 13 -20.55 7.19 1.75
CA GLY A 13 -21.51 6.33 2.46
C GLY A 13 -21.13 5.99 3.90
N GLU A 14 -21.96 6.38 4.89
CA GLU A 14 -21.79 6.14 6.34
C GLU A 14 -20.38 5.65 6.71
N GLY A 15 -19.42 6.58 6.81
CA GLY A 15 -17.97 6.30 6.86
C GLY A 15 -17.47 5.45 8.03
N LEU A 16 -18.32 4.66 8.69
CA LEU A 16 -17.98 3.72 9.75
C LEU A 16 -16.91 2.71 9.36
N LEU A 17 -16.83 2.23 8.11
CA LEU A 17 -15.81 1.25 7.72
C LEU A 17 -14.44 1.89 7.46
N SER A 18 -14.40 3.08 6.84
CA SER A 18 -13.15 3.84 6.64
C SER A 18 -12.62 4.41 7.97
N LEU A 19 -13.51 4.89 8.86
CA LEU A 19 -13.17 5.35 10.21
C LEU A 19 -12.67 4.22 11.13
N ARG A 20 -13.00 2.96 10.82
CA ARG A 20 -12.51 1.79 11.56
C ARG A 20 -11.16 1.28 11.08
N GLY A 21 -10.55 1.84 10.03
CA GLY A 21 -9.18 1.49 9.64
C GLY A 21 -8.97 0.00 9.37
N ALA A 22 -9.89 -0.64 8.63
CA ALA A 22 -9.87 -2.09 8.38
C ALA A 22 -9.88 -2.95 9.67
N ILE A 23 -10.70 -2.56 10.66
CA ILE A 23 -10.99 -3.36 11.85
C ILE A 23 -12.38 -3.97 11.71
N GLY A 24 -12.44 -5.30 11.64
CA GLY A 24 -13.69 -6.03 11.47
C GLY A 24 -13.50 -7.50 11.16
N THR A 25 -14.57 -8.14 10.70
CA THR A 25 -14.54 -9.52 10.21
C THR A 25 -13.91 -9.60 8.81
N PRO A 26 -13.45 -10.79 8.35
CA PRO A 26 -12.96 -10.97 6.99
C PRO A 26 -13.93 -10.46 5.91
N GLU A 27 -15.23 -10.69 6.07
CA GLU A 27 -16.25 -10.22 5.11
C GLU A 27 -16.32 -8.68 5.04
N GLN A 28 -16.21 -8.01 6.20
CA GLN A 28 -16.17 -6.54 6.25
C GLN A 28 -14.92 -5.99 5.56
N LEU A 29 -13.78 -6.68 5.71
CA LEU A 29 -12.54 -6.32 5.03
C LEU A 29 -12.65 -6.51 3.51
N ARG A 30 -13.20 -7.63 3.03
CA ARG A 30 -13.43 -7.86 1.59
C ARG A 30 -14.30 -6.75 1.01
N ALA A 31 -15.40 -6.40 1.66
CA ALA A 31 -16.28 -5.33 1.23
C ALA A 31 -15.58 -3.95 1.18
N LEU A 32 -14.70 -3.66 2.14
CA LEU A 32 -13.89 -2.44 2.14
C LEU A 32 -12.84 -2.43 1.02
N LEU A 33 -12.09 -3.52 0.88
CA LEU A 33 -11.01 -3.63 -0.10
C LEU A 33 -11.53 -3.62 -1.55
N ARG A 34 -12.70 -4.20 -1.82
CA ARG A 34 -13.38 -4.06 -3.13
C ARG A 34 -13.69 -2.61 -3.47
N GLN A 35 -14.05 -1.79 -2.48
CA GLN A 35 -14.29 -0.36 -2.71
C GLN A 35 -12.98 0.38 -3.00
N TYR A 36 -11.89 0.02 -2.31
CA TYR A 36 -10.57 0.58 -2.56
C TYR A 36 -10.07 0.23 -3.96
N GLU A 37 -10.16 -1.04 -4.35
CA GLU A 37 -9.80 -1.51 -5.69
C GLU A 37 -10.64 -0.81 -6.77
N ALA A 38 -11.96 -0.68 -6.56
CA ALA A 38 -12.84 0.06 -7.48
C ALA A 38 -12.50 1.56 -7.58
N ALA A 39 -11.91 2.14 -6.54
CA ALA A 39 -11.38 3.51 -6.55
C ALA A 39 -9.99 3.62 -7.18
N GLY A 40 -9.39 2.50 -7.59
CA GLY A 40 -8.05 2.44 -8.20
C GLY A 40 -6.90 2.38 -7.19
N ILE A 41 -7.17 2.06 -5.93
CA ILE A 41 -6.13 1.76 -4.94
C ILE A 41 -5.62 0.34 -5.22
N ASP A 42 -4.31 0.21 -5.39
CA ASP A 42 -3.63 -1.05 -5.73
C ASP A 42 -2.75 -1.58 -4.58
N GLU A 43 -2.42 -0.75 -3.59
CA GLU A 43 -1.69 -1.16 -2.39
C GLU A 43 -2.41 -0.73 -1.11
N VAL A 44 -2.36 -1.62 -0.11
CA VAL A 44 -2.87 -1.37 1.25
C VAL A 44 -1.81 -1.73 2.27
N ILE A 45 -1.52 -0.80 3.18
CA ILE A 45 -0.54 -0.99 4.26
C ILE A 45 -1.27 -1.05 5.59
N PHE A 46 -1.05 -2.13 6.34
CA PHE A 46 -1.59 -2.31 7.68
C PHE A 46 -0.67 -1.70 8.74
N VAL A 47 -1.24 -0.86 9.61
CA VAL A 47 -0.53 -0.32 10.79
C VAL A 47 -1.13 -0.95 12.05
N SER A 48 -0.69 -2.16 12.35
CA SER A 48 -1.27 -2.98 13.43
C SER A 48 -0.55 -2.85 14.77
N GLN A 49 0.71 -2.40 14.77
CA GLN A 49 1.55 -2.20 15.96
C GLN A 49 1.29 -0.84 16.66
N ALA A 50 0.19 -0.16 16.32
CA ALA A 50 -0.18 1.09 16.97
C ALA A 50 -0.95 0.83 18.28
N GLY A 51 -0.62 1.60 19.32
CA GLY A 51 -1.32 1.54 20.61
C GLY A 51 -0.89 0.36 21.48
N ARG A 52 -1.86 -0.33 22.10
CA ARG A 52 -1.63 -1.39 23.11
C ARG A 52 -1.98 -2.80 22.59
N ASN A 53 -1.86 -3.02 21.28
CA ASN A 53 -2.09 -4.33 20.69
C ASN A 53 -1.01 -5.32 21.14
N ARG A 54 -1.43 -6.52 21.53
CA ARG A 54 -0.50 -7.61 21.85
C ARG A 54 0.10 -8.17 20.56
N HIS A 55 1.36 -8.58 20.61
CA HIS A 55 2.05 -9.14 19.45
C HIS A 55 1.30 -10.37 18.88
N GLU A 56 0.83 -11.26 19.75
CA GLU A 56 0.17 -12.50 19.33
C GLU A 56 -1.10 -12.22 18.53
N HIS A 57 -1.87 -11.20 18.91
CA HIS A 57 -3.08 -10.81 18.19
C HIS A 57 -2.79 -10.21 16.82
N ILE A 58 -1.66 -9.49 16.69
CA ILE A 58 -1.26 -8.92 15.41
C ILE A 58 -0.91 -10.06 14.45
N CYS A 59 -0.13 -11.05 14.91
CA CYS A 59 0.21 -12.22 14.11
C CYS A 59 -1.04 -13.01 13.70
N GLU A 60 -1.95 -13.31 14.65
CA GLU A 60 -3.20 -14.01 14.37
C GLU A 60 -4.07 -13.26 13.35
N SER A 61 -4.16 -11.92 13.46
CA SER A 61 -4.89 -11.10 12.49
C SER A 61 -4.26 -11.13 11.10
N MET A 62 -2.92 -11.17 11.01
CA MET A 62 -2.22 -11.25 9.72
C MET A 62 -2.40 -12.63 9.06
N GLU A 63 -2.33 -13.70 9.85
CA GLU A 63 -2.59 -15.07 9.39
C GLU A 63 -4.02 -15.22 8.88
N LEU A 64 -5.00 -14.71 9.64
CA LEU A 64 -6.41 -14.72 9.23
C LEU A 64 -6.62 -13.92 7.95
N PHE A 65 -6.01 -12.74 7.82
CA PHE A 65 -6.09 -11.94 6.60
C PHE A 65 -5.52 -12.69 5.38
N ALA A 66 -4.35 -13.30 5.53
CA ALA A 66 -3.68 -14.04 4.47
C ALA A 66 -4.50 -15.26 3.99
N ALA A 67 -5.18 -15.95 4.92
CA ALA A 67 -6.00 -17.10 4.60
C ALA A 67 -7.38 -16.71 4.02
N GLU A 68 -8.06 -15.75 4.63
CA GLU A 68 -9.50 -15.52 4.41
C GLU A 68 -9.82 -14.30 3.55
N VAL A 69 -8.86 -13.43 3.22
CA VAL A 69 -9.15 -12.18 2.50
C VAL A 69 -8.22 -12.00 1.31
N MET A 70 -6.91 -12.14 1.52
CA MET A 70 -5.88 -11.88 0.52
C MET A 70 -6.05 -12.63 -0.82
N PRO A 71 -6.44 -13.93 -0.86
CA PRO A 71 -6.47 -14.69 -2.10
C PRO A 71 -7.34 -14.06 -3.19
N GLU A 72 -8.50 -13.51 -2.80
CA GLU A 72 -9.44 -12.87 -3.72
C GLU A 72 -8.82 -11.70 -4.49
N PHE A 73 -7.91 -10.94 -3.87
CA PHE A 73 -7.26 -9.78 -4.50
C PHE A 73 -5.96 -10.19 -5.19
N ALA A 74 -5.19 -11.10 -4.59
CA ALA A 74 -3.95 -11.63 -5.16
C ALA A 74 -4.17 -12.34 -6.51
N GLU A 75 -5.32 -12.98 -6.72
CA GLU A 75 -5.67 -13.60 -8.01
C GLU A 75 -5.81 -12.57 -9.15
N ARG A 76 -6.22 -11.34 -8.84
CA ARG A 76 -6.49 -10.27 -9.83
C ARG A 76 -5.32 -9.32 -10.02
N ASP A 77 -4.46 -9.20 -9.02
CA ASP A 77 -3.31 -8.29 -8.98
C ASP A 77 -2.38 -8.38 -10.20
N PRO A 78 -2.01 -9.57 -10.74
CA PRO A 78 -1.08 -9.64 -11.88
C PRO A 78 -1.58 -8.89 -13.12
N GLU A 79 -2.87 -9.01 -13.43
CA GLU A 79 -3.46 -8.35 -14.59
C GLU A 79 -3.63 -6.85 -14.36
N LEU A 80 -4.03 -6.42 -13.15
CA LEU A 80 -4.12 -5.01 -12.80
C LEU A 80 -2.75 -4.33 -12.83
N THR A 81 -1.72 -5.01 -12.35
CA THR A 81 -0.32 -4.55 -12.39
C THR A 81 0.14 -4.39 -13.83
N ARG A 82 -0.07 -5.39 -14.70
CA ARG A 82 0.27 -5.30 -16.14
C ARG A 82 -0.40 -4.09 -16.80
N GLN A 83 -1.71 -3.90 -16.59
CA GLN A 83 -2.45 -2.77 -17.16
C GLN A 83 -1.93 -1.42 -16.66
N LYS A 84 -1.58 -1.34 -15.37
CA LYS A 84 -1.00 -0.14 -14.76
C LYS A 84 0.38 0.14 -15.36
N GLU A 85 1.24 -0.86 -15.49
CA GLU A 85 2.58 -0.74 -16.07
C GLU A 85 2.51 -0.26 -17.52
N GLU A 86 1.69 -0.89 -18.37
CA GLU A 86 1.48 -0.48 -19.77
C GLU A 86 0.99 0.97 -19.88
N ARG A 87 0.04 1.36 -19.01
CA ARG A 87 -0.47 2.74 -18.98
C ARG A 87 0.59 3.75 -18.55
N LEU A 88 1.46 3.37 -17.61
CA LEU A 88 2.47 4.26 -17.02
C LEU A 88 3.78 4.31 -17.81
N GLU A 89 4.07 3.30 -18.65
CA GLU A 89 5.32 3.16 -19.40
C GLU A 89 5.76 4.46 -20.10
N PRO A 90 4.92 5.15 -20.91
CA PRO A 90 5.36 6.38 -21.59
C PRO A 90 5.69 7.53 -20.62
N ALA A 91 4.96 7.61 -19.51
CA ALA A 91 5.19 8.65 -18.51
C ALA A 91 6.47 8.38 -17.69
N VAL A 92 6.75 7.10 -17.43
CA VAL A 92 7.98 6.65 -16.77
C VAL A 92 9.18 6.92 -17.67
N GLU A 93 9.13 6.55 -18.94
CA GLU A 93 10.18 6.81 -19.92
C GLU A 93 10.52 8.31 -19.98
N ALA A 94 9.52 9.15 -20.20
CA ALA A 94 9.70 10.60 -20.24
C ALA A 94 10.22 11.19 -18.91
N ALA A 95 9.92 10.56 -17.78
CA ALA A 95 10.46 10.97 -16.47
C ALA A 95 11.92 10.55 -16.29
N LEU A 96 12.29 9.36 -16.77
CA LEU A 96 13.65 8.83 -16.69
C LEU A 96 14.61 9.57 -17.62
N GLU A 97 14.18 9.95 -18.82
CA GLU A 97 14.99 10.76 -19.75
C GLU A 97 15.41 12.11 -19.17
N ARG A 98 14.57 12.71 -18.32
CA ARG A 98 14.86 13.98 -17.64
C ARG A 98 15.82 13.82 -16.46
N ARG A 99 16.05 12.59 -15.98
CA ARG A 99 16.82 12.34 -14.76
C ARG A 99 18.31 12.25 -15.09
N GLU A 100 19.13 12.96 -14.31
CA GLU A 100 20.56 12.65 -14.29
C GLU A 100 20.79 11.21 -13.82
N GLY A 101 21.83 10.57 -14.36
CA GLY A 101 22.16 9.19 -14.05
C GLY A 101 22.40 8.94 -12.56
N PRO A 102 22.41 7.66 -12.13
CA PRO A 102 22.76 7.33 -10.75
C PRO A 102 24.13 7.92 -10.39
N ARG A 103 24.26 8.42 -9.16
CA ARG A 103 25.53 8.94 -8.65
C ARG A 103 26.55 7.79 -8.62
N SER A 104 27.74 8.03 -9.12
CA SER A 104 28.87 7.12 -8.91
C SER A 104 29.34 7.22 -7.46
N VAL A 105 29.43 6.08 -6.78
CA VAL A 105 30.11 6.02 -5.48
C VAL A 105 31.61 5.89 -5.72
N ASP A 106 32.40 6.53 -4.87
CA ASP A 106 33.84 6.27 -4.80
C ASP A 106 34.06 4.80 -4.36
N PRO A 107 34.82 3.98 -5.13
CA PRO A 107 35.14 2.61 -4.74
C PRO A 107 35.83 2.51 -3.35
N GLU A 108 36.49 3.57 -2.91
CA GLU A 108 37.15 3.67 -1.61
C GLU A 108 36.21 4.14 -0.49
N TYR A 109 34.95 4.50 -0.78
CA TYR A 109 33.99 4.90 0.24
C TYR A 109 33.79 3.79 1.28
N ARG A 110 33.96 4.13 2.56
CA ARG A 110 33.72 3.24 3.70
C ARG A 110 32.80 3.94 4.70
N ILE A 111 31.75 3.24 5.13
CA ILE A 111 30.92 3.66 6.26
C ILE A 111 31.58 3.10 7.52
N ALA A 112 32.07 3.97 8.40
CA ALA A 112 32.60 3.54 9.68
C ALA A 112 31.46 3.04 10.60
N PRO A 113 31.66 1.96 11.36
CA PRO A 113 30.69 1.55 12.38
C PRO A 113 30.58 2.64 13.46
N PRO A 114 29.41 2.78 14.10
CA PRO A 114 29.29 3.66 15.26
C PRO A 114 30.26 3.22 16.37
N PRO A 115 30.77 4.15 17.21
CA PRO A 115 31.62 3.78 18.33
C PRO A 115 30.89 2.83 19.29
N ALA A 116 31.63 1.93 19.93
CA ALA A 116 31.05 1.02 20.93
C ALA A 116 30.47 1.82 22.11
N PRO A 117 29.33 1.40 22.69
CA PRO A 117 28.83 1.99 23.92
C PRO A 117 29.84 1.81 25.05
N GLY A 118 30.11 2.90 25.79
CA GLY A 118 30.97 2.90 26.98
C GLY A 118 30.28 2.45 28.25
#